data_AF-A0A7C5ZYA5-F1
#
_entry.id   AF-A0A7C5ZYA5-F1
#
_cell.length_a   1.000
_cell.length_b   1.000
_cell.length_c   1.000
_cell.angle_alpha   90.00
_cell.angle_beta   90.00
_cell.angle_gamma   90.00
#
_symmetry.space_group_name_H-M   'P 1'
#
loop_
_entity.id
_entity.type
_entity.pdbx_description
1 polymer ?
#
loop_
_entity_poly.entity_id
_entity_poly.type
_entity_poly.pdbx_seq_one_letter_code
_entity_poly.pdbx_strand_id
1 'polypeptide(L)'
;MEIRGARISVGGVLDVEGTLEADEIKVGGKLTVKGSAKGREVMIGGSLKVDKDASVEDLLEVGGAVKTSGELRAVTVKVGGALEADACFADRVEVGGRVETALTKAWLVREFLETEQ
;
A
#
# COMPACT_ATOMS: atom_id res chain seq x y z
N MET A 1 1.86 20.18 6.04
CA MET A 1 3.26 19.99 5.62
C MET A 1 3.33 18.77 4.74
N GLU A 2 4.03 18.84 3.63
CA GLU A 2 4.27 17.67 2.77
C GLU A 2 5.69 17.15 3.02
N ILE A 3 5.85 15.82 3.01
CA ILE A 3 7.16 15.18 3.06
C ILE A 3 7.45 14.63 1.68
N ARG A 4 8.58 15.05 1.10
CA ARG A 4 9.09 14.51 -0.16
C ARG A 4 10.53 14.05 0.03
N GLY A 5 10.86 12.88 -0.50
CA GLY A 5 12.23 12.39 -0.48
C GLY A 5 12.41 11.16 -1.34
N ALA A 6 13.64 10.84 -1.73
CA ALA A 6 13.89 9.62 -2.50
C ALA A 6 13.65 8.35 -1.66
N ARG A 7 14.03 8.38 -0.37
CA ARG A 7 13.88 7.23 0.53
C ARG A 7 13.44 7.67 1.92
N ILE A 8 12.38 7.05 2.42
CA ILE A 8 11.84 7.27 3.78
C ILE A 8 11.91 5.95 4.53
N SER A 9 12.51 5.98 5.72
CA SER A 9 12.56 4.82 6.62
C SER A 9 12.05 5.21 8.01
N VAL A 10 11.06 4.47 8.51
CA VAL A 10 10.40 4.73 9.80
C VAL A 10 10.58 3.51 10.70
N GLY A 11 11.53 3.58 11.63
CA GLY A 11 11.71 2.54 12.65
C GLY A 11 10.85 2.73 13.90
N GLY A 12 10.48 3.98 14.21
CA GLY A 12 9.67 4.35 15.37
C GLY A 12 8.26 4.77 14.98
N VAL A 13 7.84 5.96 15.41
CA VAL A 13 6.55 6.54 15.02
C VAL A 13 6.80 7.78 14.18
N LEU A 14 6.11 7.90 13.04
CA LEU A 14 6.09 9.09 12.20
C LEU A 14 4.63 9.47 11.92
N ASP A 15 4.27 10.70 12.26
CA ASP A 15 2.96 11.27 11.99
C ASP A 15 3.11 12.42 10.98
N VAL A 16 2.37 12.34 9.88
CA VAL A 16 2.42 13.27 8.76
C VAL A 16 1.05 13.89 8.58
N GLU A 17 0.92 15.17 8.91
CA GLU A 17 -0.36 15.90 8.79
C GLU A 17 -0.77 16.19 7.33
N GLY A 18 0.15 16.08 6.37
CA GLY A 18 -0.14 16.29 4.94
C GLY A 18 0.17 15.07 4.08
N THR A 19 0.61 15.33 2.86
CA THR A 19 0.95 14.29 1.87
C THR A 19 2.37 13.78 2.10
N LEU A 20 2.56 12.47 1.97
CA LEU A 20 3.88 11.84 1.92
C LEU A 20 4.14 11.34 0.50
N GLU A 21 5.26 11.71 -0.09
CA GLU A 21 5.68 11.29 -1.42
C GLU A 21 7.14 10.84 -1.39
N ALA A 22 7.42 9.60 -1.79
CA ALA A 22 8.79 9.12 -1.94
C ALA A 22 8.91 7.99 -2.96
N ASP A 23 10.12 7.76 -3.49
CA ASP A 23 10.34 6.57 -4.33
C ASP A 23 10.29 5.31 -3.47
N GLU A 24 11.08 5.24 -2.39
CA GLU A 24 11.14 4.07 -1.51
C GLU A 24 10.64 4.39 -0.10
N ILE A 25 9.59 3.72 0.36
CA ILE A 25 9.01 3.90 1.71
C ILE A 25 9.11 2.59 2.49
N LYS A 26 9.85 2.63 3.61
CA LYS A 26 9.99 1.50 4.53
C LYS A 26 9.45 1.85 5.90
N VAL A 27 8.48 1.09 6.39
CA VAL A 27 7.86 1.29 7.70
C VAL A 27 8.06 0.05 8.55
N GLY A 28 9.01 0.09 9.48
CA GLY A 28 9.21 -0.94 10.49
C GLY A 28 8.37 -0.69 11.76
N GLY A 29 8.12 0.57 12.10
CA GLY A 29 7.31 0.96 13.26
C GLY A 29 5.88 1.35 12.86
N LYS A 30 5.48 2.59 13.14
CA LYS A 30 4.15 3.14 12.83
C LYS A 30 4.28 4.40 11.98
N LEU A 31 3.58 4.43 10.84
CA LEU A 31 3.43 5.60 9.99
C LEU A 31 1.96 6.00 9.93
N THR A 32 1.63 7.23 10.33
CA THR A 32 0.30 7.82 10.14
C THR A 32 0.41 8.95 9.12
N VAL A 33 -0.43 8.92 8.08
CA VAL A 33 -0.52 9.98 7.08
C VAL A 33 -1.96 10.49 7.05
N LYS A 34 -2.16 11.75 7.45
CA LYS A 34 -3.48 12.41 7.42
C LYS A 34 -3.91 12.80 6.00
N GLY A 35 -2.94 13.06 5.13
CA GLY A 35 -3.15 13.29 3.71
C GLY A 35 -3.13 12.00 2.90
N SER A 36 -2.65 12.11 1.66
CA SER A 36 -2.43 10.98 0.76
C SER A 36 -0.98 10.49 0.85
N ALA A 37 -0.75 9.22 0.52
CA ALA A 37 0.59 8.65 0.40
C ALA A 37 0.88 8.28 -1.06
N LYS A 38 2.06 8.67 -1.55
CA LYS A 38 2.57 8.33 -2.89
C LYS A 38 3.93 7.67 -2.78
N GLY A 39 4.05 6.49 -3.37
CA GLY A 39 5.23 5.64 -3.33
C GLY A 39 5.56 5.08 -4.71
N ARG A 40 6.82 4.74 -5.00
CA ARG A 40 7.13 3.79 -6.09
C ARG A 40 7.17 2.37 -5.55
N GLU A 41 7.98 2.16 -4.51
CA GLU A 41 8.06 0.93 -3.74
C GLU A 41 7.73 1.21 -2.28
N VAL A 42 6.77 0.45 -1.72
CA VAL A 42 6.31 0.64 -0.34
C VAL A 42 6.35 -0.69 0.38
N MET A 43 7.14 -0.78 1.45
CA MET A 43 7.26 -1.97 2.31
C MET A 43 6.84 -1.64 3.74
N ILE A 44 5.78 -2.30 4.20
CA ILE A 44 5.21 -2.09 5.53
C ILE A 44 5.42 -3.35 6.36
N GLY A 45 6.45 -3.35 7.20
CA GLY A 45 6.68 -4.38 8.21
C GLY A 45 5.88 -4.15 9.50
N GLY A 46 5.64 -2.89 9.85
CA GLY A 46 4.90 -2.50 11.06
C GLY A 46 3.45 -2.13 10.77
N SER A 47 3.08 -0.87 11.00
CA SER A 47 1.71 -0.38 10.76
C SER A 47 1.70 0.91 9.97
N LEU A 48 0.91 0.95 8.89
CA LEU A 48 0.65 2.15 8.10
C LEU A 48 -0.83 2.52 8.21
N LYS A 49 -1.12 3.78 8.50
CA LYS A 49 -2.45 4.34 8.42
C LYS A 49 -2.47 5.55 7.50
N VAL A 50 -3.35 5.54 6.50
CA VAL A 50 -3.57 6.65 5.56
C VAL A 50 -5.04 7.07 5.64
N ASP A 51 -5.30 8.32 6.01
CA ASP A 51 -6.68 8.83 6.17
C ASP A 51 -7.33 9.20 4.82
N LYS A 52 -6.55 9.33 3.73
CA LYS A 52 -7.06 9.54 2.36
C LYS A 52 -6.63 8.38 1.43
N ASP A 53 -6.10 8.69 0.26
CA ASP A 53 -5.71 7.72 -0.78
C ASP A 53 -4.23 7.33 -0.68
N ALA A 54 -3.92 6.10 -1.08
CA ALA A 54 -2.57 5.58 -1.21
C ALA A 54 -2.31 5.16 -2.66
N SER A 55 -1.27 5.71 -3.28
CA SER A 55 -0.86 5.38 -4.65
C SER A 55 0.56 4.83 -4.64
N VAL A 56 0.75 3.67 -5.23
CA VAL A 56 2.05 2.99 -5.35
C VAL A 56 2.29 2.69 -6.82
N GLU A 57 3.41 3.14 -7.38
CA GLU A 57 3.66 2.97 -8.83
C GLU A 57 4.02 1.52 -9.18
N ASP A 58 4.85 0.84 -8.39
CA ASP A 58 5.38 -0.49 -8.74
C ASP A 58 4.91 -1.58 -7.78
N LEU A 59 5.41 -1.58 -6.54
CA LEU A 59 5.20 -2.67 -5.58
C LEU A 59 4.78 -2.15 -4.20
N LEU A 60 3.65 -2.65 -3.70
CA LEU A 60 3.24 -2.53 -2.31
C LEU A 60 3.37 -3.88 -1.61
N GLU A 61 4.25 -3.96 -0.61
CA GLU A 61 4.41 -5.13 0.26
C GLU A 61 3.94 -4.82 1.68
N VAL A 62 3.03 -5.65 2.17
CA VAL A 62 2.42 -5.52 3.50
C VAL A 62 2.72 -6.76 4.33
N GLY A 63 3.80 -6.71 5.10
CA GLY A 63 4.13 -7.73 6.09
C GLY A 63 3.37 -7.55 7.40
N GLY A 64 3.10 -6.30 7.79
CA GLY A 64 2.39 -5.94 9.01
C GLY A 64 0.92 -5.60 8.75
N ALA A 65 0.51 -4.37 9.09
CA ALA A 65 -0.86 -3.89 8.90
C ALA A 65 -0.90 -2.59 8.09
N VAL A 66 -1.73 -2.54 7.05
CA VAL A 66 -2.05 -1.31 6.31
C VAL A 66 -3.53 -1.00 6.49
N LYS A 67 -3.85 0.24 6.84
CA LYS A 67 -5.22 0.76 6.86
C LYS A 67 -5.32 2.04 6.06
N THR A 68 -6.16 2.04 5.04
CA THR A 68 -6.42 3.21 4.19
C THR A 68 -7.91 3.51 4.17
N SER A 69 -8.30 4.74 4.50
CA SER A 69 -9.73 5.13 4.49
C SER A 69 -10.24 5.49 3.09
N GLY A 70 -9.36 5.74 2.14
CA GLY A 70 -9.68 6.01 0.73
C GLY A 70 -9.28 4.87 -0.20
N GLU A 71 -8.94 5.23 -1.44
CA GLU A 71 -8.55 4.27 -2.46
C GLU A 71 -7.08 3.88 -2.34
N LEU A 72 -6.79 2.59 -2.50
CA LEU A 72 -5.45 2.05 -2.63
C LEU A 72 -5.22 1.64 -4.09
N ARG A 73 -4.25 2.26 -4.75
CA ARG A 73 -3.87 2.01 -6.14
C ARG A 73 -2.43 1.52 -6.19
N ALA A 74 -2.19 0.37 -6.78
CA ALA A 74 -0.86 -0.19 -6.94
C ALA A 74 -0.78 -1.10 -8.16
N VAL A 75 0.39 -1.28 -8.79
CA VAL A 75 0.51 -2.29 -9.86
C VAL A 75 0.53 -3.70 -9.24
N THR A 76 1.45 -3.96 -8.32
CA THR A 76 1.51 -5.22 -7.57
C THR A 76 1.30 -4.99 -6.08
N VAL A 77 0.37 -5.74 -5.48
CA VAL A 77 0.11 -5.74 -4.04
C VAL A 77 0.41 -7.12 -3.47
N LYS A 78 1.34 -7.21 -2.51
CA LYS A 78 1.62 -8.42 -1.74
C LYS A 78 1.21 -8.20 -0.30
N VAL A 79 0.29 -9.02 0.20
CA VAL A 79 -0.19 -8.94 1.59
C VAL A 79 0.16 -10.23 2.31
N GLY A 80 1.21 -10.18 3.13
CA GLY A 80 1.54 -11.23 4.10
C GLY A 80 0.80 -11.06 5.43
N GLY A 81 0.52 -9.81 5.83
CA GLY A 81 -0.15 -9.48 7.09
C GLY A 81 -1.62 -9.13 6.91
N ALA A 82 -1.99 -7.89 7.24
CA ALA A 82 -3.36 -7.37 7.14
C ALA A 82 -3.42 -6.12 6.26
N LEU A 83 -4.32 -6.09 5.28
CA LEU A 83 -4.62 -4.89 4.49
C LEU A 83 -6.10 -4.56 4.61
N GLU A 84 -6.41 -3.36 5.11
CA GLU A 84 -7.74 -2.78 5.18
C GLU A 84 -7.80 -1.53 4.29
N ALA A 85 -8.65 -1.54 3.26
CA ALA A 85 -8.83 -0.38 2.37
C ALA A 85 -10.29 -0.25 1.93
N ASP A 86 -10.78 0.97 1.76
CA ASP A 86 -12.15 1.17 1.25
C ASP A 86 -12.29 0.60 -0.16
N ALA A 87 -11.34 0.94 -1.04
CA ALA A 87 -11.18 0.28 -2.32
C ALA A 87 -9.71 -0.08 -2.61
N CYS A 88 -9.50 -1.22 -3.26
CA CYS A 88 -8.19 -1.66 -3.71
C CYS A 88 -8.22 -1.93 -5.22
N PHE A 89 -7.36 -1.22 -5.95
CA PHE A 89 -7.13 -1.35 -7.38
C PHE A 89 -5.69 -1.79 -7.61
N ALA A 90 -5.52 -3.00 -8.10
CA ALA A 90 -4.22 -3.47 -8.53
C ALA A 90 -4.30 -4.46 -9.69
N ASP A 91 -3.24 -4.46 -10.50
CA ASP A 91 -3.10 -5.37 -11.64
C ASP A 91 -2.78 -6.79 -11.17
N ARG A 92 -2.00 -6.91 -10.09
CA ARG A 92 -1.69 -8.19 -9.44
C ARG A 92 -1.82 -8.07 -7.93
N VAL A 93 -2.55 -8.99 -7.31
CA VAL A 93 -2.66 -9.10 -5.86
C VAL A 93 -2.26 -10.50 -5.42
N GLU A 94 -1.24 -10.60 -4.58
CA GLU A 94 -0.84 -11.84 -3.90
C GLU A 94 -1.17 -11.72 -2.41
N VAL A 95 -2.03 -12.59 -1.91
CA VAL A 95 -2.45 -12.58 -0.50
C VAL A 95 -1.99 -13.86 0.16
N GLY A 96 -1.01 -13.75 1.05
CA GLY A 96 -0.66 -14.79 2.02
C GLY A 96 -1.34 -14.62 3.37
N GLY A 97 -1.82 -13.41 3.68
CA GLY A 97 -2.45 -13.05 4.95
C GLY A 97 -3.95 -12.77 4.84
N ARG A 98 -4.40 -11.68 5.47
CA ARG A 98 -5.80 -11.22 5.49
C ARG A 98 -5.95 -9.91 4.73
N VAL A 99 -6.95 -9.84 3.86
CA VAL A 99 -7.33 -8.60 3.17
C VAL A 99 -8.81 -8.35 3.44
N GLU A 100 -9.14 -7.14 3.89
CA GLU A 100 -10.50 -6.70 4.17
C GLU A 100 -10.74 -5.39 3.41
N THR A 101 -11.63 -5.41 2.42
CA THR A 101 -11.91 -4.22 1.61
C THR A 101 -13.40 -4.07 1.38
N ALA A 102 -13.92 -2.83 1.42
CA ALA A 102 -15.33 -2.58 1.19
C ALA A 102 -15.72 -2.71 -0.30
N LEU A 103 -14.81 -2.33 -1.21
CA LEU A 103 -15.00 -2.40 -2.67
C LEU A 103 -13.70 -2.84 -3.36
N THR A 104 -13.54 -4.13 -3.62
CA THR A 104 -12.44 -4.62 -4.44
C THR A 104 -12.84 -4.61 -5.92
N LYS A 105 -12.25 -3.70 -6.71
CA LYS A 105 -12.29 -3.76 -8.18
C LYS A 105 -10.90 -4.14 -8.68
N ALA A 106 -10.57 -5.41 -8.57
CA ALA A 106 -9.46 -5.99 -9.30
C ALA A 106 -9.89 -6.17 -10.76
N TRP A 107 -9.46 -5.29 -11.66
CA TRP A 107 -9.46 -5.65 -13.07
C TRP A 107 -8.35 -6.69 -13.24
N LEU A 108 -8.72 -7.90 -13.67
CA LEU A 108 -7.81 -8.99 -14.06
C LEU A 108 -7.25 -9.88 -12.92
N VAL A 109 -8.09 -10.74 -12.36
CA VAL A 109 -7.67 -12.16 -12.33
C VAL A 109 -8.07 -12.73 -13.69
N ARG A 110 -7.20 -12.57 -14.69
CA ARG A 110 -7.19 -13.55 -15.77
C ARG A 110 -6.53 -14.77 -15.15
N GLU A 111 -7.30 -15.83 -14.99
CA GLU A 111 -6.76 -17.18 -15.09
C GLU A 111 -5.76 -17.18 -16.25
N PHE A 112 -4.47 -17.32 -15.94
CA PHE A 112 -3.51 -17.89 -16.87
C PHE A 112 -3.66 -19.40 -16.77
N LEU A 113 -4.85 -19.89 -17.15
CA LEU A 113 -5.06 -21.20 -17.76
C LEU A 113 -5.46 -20.90 -19.19
N GLU A 114 -4.49 -20.76 -20.08
CA GLU A 114 -4.48 -21.47 -21.36
C GLU A 114 -3.18 -21.21 -22.11
N THR A 115 -2.60 -22.35 -22.50
CA THR A 115 -1.55 -22.59 -23.48
C THR A 115 -1.77 -21.84 -24.79
N GLU A 116 -0.67 -21.36 -25.38
CA GLU A 116 -0.26 -21.44 -26.81
C GLU A 116 0.79 -20.32 -27.05
N GLN A 117 2.01 -20.57 -27.53
CA GLN A 117 2.57 -21.68 -28.32
C GLN A 117 3.94 -22.13 -27.82
#